data_AF-A9AV81-F1
#
_entry.id   AF-A9AV81-F1
#
_cell.length_a   1.000
_cell.length_b   1.000
_cell.length_c   1.000
_cell.angle_alpha   90.00
_cell.angle_beta   90.00
_cell.angle_gamma   90.00
#
_symmetry.space_group_name_H-M   'P 1'
#
loop_
_entity.id
_entity.type
_entity.pdbx_description
1 polymer ?
#
loop_
_entity_poly.entity_id
_entity_poly.type
_entity_poly.pdbx_seq_one_letter_code
_entity_poly.pdbx_strand_id
1 'polypeptide(L)'
;MQEPNYHVPNNQPRSTFGIKLLCFFNLASVGLFGYAIIVMLNCSRSECNVFSFMGLFIPSLLSSMILLLIGIYRFNQTPKRLRWITLGLPLLPMLGIYIAPFLG
;
A
#
# COMPACT_ATOMS: atom_id res chain seq x y z
N MET A 1 -8.16 -9.41 53.46
CA MET A 1 -8.33 -10.46 52.43
C MET A 1 -7.70 -9.93 51.15
N GLN A 2 -6.69 -10.61 50.61
CA GLN A 2 -6.06 -10.21 49.35
C GLN A 2 -6.95 -10.72 48.21
N GLU A 3 -7.54 -9.80 47.47
CA GLU A 3 -8.27 -10.13 46.25
C GLU A 3 -7.30 -10.66 45.20
N PRO A 4 -7.61 -11.78 44.52
CA PRO A 4 -6.79 -12.27 43.43
C PRO A 4 -6.80 -11.21 42.31
N ASN A 5 -5.61 -10.81 41.87
CA ASN A 5 -5.45 -9.81 40.82
C ASN A 5 -5.77 -10.48 39.46
N TYR A 6 -7.05 -10.52 39.09
CA TYR A 6 -7.48 -11.07 37.81
C TYR A 6 -7.10 -10.10 36.68
N HIS A 7 -6.08 -10.48 35.90
CA HIS A 7 -5.72 -9.75 34.69
C HIS A 7 -6.73 -10.05 33.59
N VAL A 8 -7.83 -9.30 33.54
CA VAL A 8 -8.79 -9.37 32.42
C VAL A 8 -8.08 -8.78 31.19
N PRO A 9 -7.88 -9.55 30.11
CA PRO A 9 -7.30 -9.00 28.89
C PRO A 9 -8.25 -7.93 28.36
N ASN A 10 -7.83 -6.68 28.53
CA ASN A 10 -8.55 -5.51 28.08
C ASN A 10 -8.38 -5.44 26.55
N ASN A 11 -9.07 -6.34 25.84
CA ASN A 11 -9.16 -6.35 24.39
C ASN A 11 -10.03 -5.16 23.98
N GLN A 12 -9.47 -3.95 24.07
CA GLN A 12 -10.09 -2.76 23.51
C GLN A 12 -10.46 -3.06 22.05
N PRO A 13 -11.67 -2.69 21.59
CA PRO A 13 -12.06 -2.85 20.20
C PRO A 13 -11.08 -2.03 19.36
N ARG A 14 -10.08 -2.71 18.77
CA ARG A 14 -9.07 -2.07 17.92
C ARG A 14 -9.82 -1.38 16.78
N SER A 15 -9.77 -0.05 16.75
CA SER A 15 -10.39 0.76 15.72
C SER A 15 -9.94 0.26 14.34
N THR A 16 -10.85 -0.40 13.62
CA THR A 16 -10.59 -0.97 12.30
C THR A 16 -10.73 0.08 11.20
N PHE A 17 -11.26 1.27 11.52
CA PHE A 17 -11.54 2.31 10.53
C PHE A 17 -10.27 2.79 9.83
N GLY A 18 -9.20 3.08 10.59
CA GLY A 18 -7.91 3.49 10.01
C GLY A 18 -7.27 2.40 9.13
N ILE A 19 -7.45 1.13 9.48
CA ILE A 19 -6.93 0.00 8.68
C ILE A 19 -7.73 -0.17 7.39
N LYS A 20 -9.07 -0.01 7.43
CA LYS A 20 -9.92 -0.06 6.24
C LYS A 20 -9.58 1.07 5.27
N LEU A 21 -9.36 2.28 5.79
CA LEU A 21 -8.95 3.45 5.02
C LEU A 21 -7.56 3.21 4.37
N LEU A 22 -6.62 2.66 5.14
CA LEU A 22 -5.29 2.29 4.64
C LEU A 22 -5.36 1.25 3.51
N CYS A 23 -6.22 0.24 3.63
CA CYS A 23 -6.46 -0.73 2.56
C CYS A 23 -7.01 -0.04 1.30
N PHE A 24 -7.96 0.90 1.44
CA PHE A 24 -8.54 1.61 0.30
C PHE A 24 -7.49 2.46 -0.42
N PHE A 25 -6.65 3.17 0.32
CA PHE A 25 -5.53 3.92 -0.24
C PHE A 25 -4.49 3.03 -0.93
N ASN A 26 -4.19 1.85 -0.36
CA ASN A 26 -3.31 0.88 -1.02
C ASN A 26 -3.89 0.41 -2.36
N LEU A 27 -5.19 0.12 -2.39
CA LEU A 27 -5.88 -0.33 -3.61
C LEU A 27 -5.89 0.75 -4.69
N ALA A 28 -6.16 2.01 -4.30
CA ALA A 28 -6.07 3.16 -5.19
C ALA A 28 -4.65 3.38 -5.71
N SER A 29 -3.63 3.27 -4.85
CA SER A 29 -2.23 3.46 -5.22
C SER A 29 -1.75 2.41 -6.23
N VAL A 30 -2.06 1.13 -6.00
CA VAL A 30 -1.74 0.04 -6.94
C VAL A 30 -2.52 0.19 -8.25
N GLY A 31 -3.78 0.61 -8.19
CA GLY A 31 -4.58 0.88 -9.39
C GLY A 31 -4.00 2.01 -10.24
N LEU A 32 -3.59 3.12 -9.61
CA LEU A 32 -2.93 4.24 -10.29
C LEU A 32 -1.58 3.83 -10.89
N PHE A 33 -0.81 3.00 -10.18
CA PHE A 33 0.45 2.46 -10.70
C PHE A 33 0.23 1.60 -11.95
N GLY A 34 -0.73 0.67 -11.90
CA GLY A 34 -1.08 -0.16 -13.05
C GLY A 34 -1.58 0.68 -14.24
N TYR A 35 -2.41 1.68 -13.98
CA TYR A 35 -2.87 2.61 -15.01
C TYR A 35 -1.72 3.39 -15.64
N ALA A 36 -0.77 3.89 -14.84
CA ALA A 36 0.41 4.59 -15.33
C ALA A 36 1.25 3.73 -16.28
N ILE A 37 1.44 2.45 -15.95
CA ILE A 37 2.15 1.48 -16.82
C ILE A 37 1.40 1.27 -18.13
N ILE A 38 0.08 1.04 -18.07
CA ILE A 38 -0.73 0.85 -19.29
C ILE A 38 -0.65 2.07 -20.20
N VAL A 39 -0.71 3.28 -19.63
CA VAL A 39 -0.55 4.53 -20.39
C VAL A 39 0.84 4.58 -21.01
N MET A 40 1.90 4.27 -20.27
CA MET A 40 3.27 4.29 -20.80
C MET A 40 3.51 3.31 -21.95
N LEU A 41 2.92 2.12 -21.87
CA LEU A 41 3.07 1.08 -22.90
C LEU A 41 2.28 1.39 -24.17
N ASN A 42 1.14 2.09 -24.06
CA ASN A 42 0.26 2.38 -25.18
C ASN A 42 0.45 3.78 -25.78
N CYS A 43 1.15 4.69 -25.11
CA CYS A 43 1.36 6.04 -25.64
C CYS A 43 2.56 6.10 -26.59
N SER A 44 2.31 6.51 -27.83
CA SER A 44 3.34 6.66 -28.87
C SER A 44 4.12 7.98 -28.78
N ARG A 45 3.63 8.96 -28.01
CA ARG A 45 4.27 10.27 -27.83
C ARG A 45 5.11 10.30 -26.56
N SER A 46 6.35 10.78 -26.67
CA SER A 46 7.27 10.95 -25.54
C SER A 46 6.72 11.86 -24.44
N GLU A 47 6.01 12.93 -24.79
CA GLU A 47 5.39 13.86 -23.83
C GLU A 47 4.39 13.15 -22.90
N CYS A 48 3.58 12.26 -23.46
CA CYS A 48 2.60 11.48 -22.71
C CYS A 48 3.27 10.52 -21.71
N ASN A 49 4.39 9.91 -22.11
CA ASN A 49 5.19 9.07 -21.22
C ASN A 49 5.81 9.90 -20.09
N VAL A 50 6.31 11.10 -20.38
CA VAL A 50 6.88 12.01 -19.36
C VAL A 50 5.79 12.49 -18.39
N PHE A 51 4.62 12.89 -18.89
CA PHE A 51 3.49 13.31 -18.05
C PHE A 51 2.94 12.16 -17.21
N SER A 52 2.82 10.96 -17.77
CA SER A 52 2.42 9.76 -17.02
C SER A 52 3.48 9.39 -15.96
N PHE A 53 4.77 9.52 -16.30
CA PHE A 53 5.87 9.23 -15.38
C PHE A 53 5.88 10.17 -14.18
N MET A 54 5.88 11.48 -14.46
CA MET A 54 5.93 12.51 -13.42
C MET A 54 4.62 12.61 -12.63
N GLY A 55 3.48 12.46 -13.30
CA GLY A 55 2.16 12.71 -12.72
C GLY A 55 1.52 11.50 -12.04
N LEU A 56 1.83 10.27 -12.48
CA LEU A 56 1.16 9.06 -11.99
C LEU A 56 2.15 8.03 -11.45
N PHE A 57 3.23 7.73 -12.18
CA PHE A 57 4.18 6.69 -11.80
C PHE A 57 4.97 7.07 -10.54
N ILE A 58 5.73 8.17 -10.54
CA ILE A 58 6.52 8.60 -9.37
C ILE A 58 5.65 8.81 -8.12
N PRO A 59 4.48 9.50 -8.19
CA PRO A 59 3.66 9.73 -7.01
C PRO A 59 3.02 8.46 -6.46
N SER A 60 2.56 7.53 -7.31
CA SER A 60 2.01 6.24 -6.86
C SER A 60 3.07 5.38 -6.17
N LEU A 61 4.31 5.45 -6.64
CA LEU A 61 5.46 4.75 -6.11
C LEU A 61 5.85 5.28 -4.71
N LEU A 62 5.95 6.60 -4.57
CA LEU A 62 6.16 7.30 -3.29
C LEU A 62 5.03 7.00 -2.30
N SER A 63 3.78 7.07 -2.76
CA SER A 63 2.60 6.73 -1.95
C SER A 63 2.66 5.29 -1.45
N SER A 64 3.00 4.33 -2.32
CA SER A 64 3.14 2.92 -1.97
C SER A 64 4.22 2.68 -0.91
N MET A 65 5.36 3.40 -0.98
CA MET A 65 6.40 3.34 0.07
C MET A 65 5.89 3.82 1.42
N ILE A 66 5.21 4.97 1.44
CA ILE A 66 4.67 5.55 2.67
C ILE A 66 3.61 4.61 3.27
N LEU A 67 2.71 4.08 2.44
CA LEU A 67 1.68 3.14 2.88
C LEU A 67 2.27 1.82 3.40
N LEU A 68 3.36 1.33 2.80
CA LEU A 68 4.10 0.16 3.27
C LEU A 68 4.72 0.41 4.64
N LEU A 69 5.39 1.55 4.85
CA LEU A 69 5.95 1.94 6.15
C LEU A 69 4.86 2.03 7.23
N ILE A 70 3.71 2.63 6.91
CA ILE A 70 2.56 2.70 7.82
C ILE A 70 2.00 1.31 8.10
N GLY A 71 1.93 0.44 7.09
CA GLY A 71 1.51 -0.96 7.21
C GLY A 71 2.41 -1.77 8.15
N ILE A 72 3.73 -1.57 8.08
CA ILE A 72 4.71 -2.18 8.98
C ILE A 72 4.55 -1.63 10.40
N TYR A 73 4.46 -0.30 10.55
CA TYR A 73 4.28 0.34 11.86
C TYR A 73 3.01 -0.16 12.57
N ARG A 74 1.94 -0.38 11.81
CA ARG A 74 0.65 -0.88 12.31
C ARG A 74 0.51 -2.42 12.27
N PHE A 75 1.57 -3.17 11.99
CA PHE A 75 1.52 -4.63 11.80
C PHE A 75 0.94 -5.40 13.00
N ASN A 76 1.29 -4.99 14.22
CA ASN A 76 0.77 -5.62 15.44
C ASN A 76 -0.71 -5.32 15.68
N GLN A 77 -1.24 -4.27 15.06
CA GLN A 77 -2.62 -3.82 15.18
C GLN A 77 -3.51 -4.33 14.04
N THR A 78 -2.94 -4.65 12.87
CA THR A 78 -3.68 -5.16 11.71
C THR A 78 -4.14 -6.62 11.91
N PRO A 79 -5.43 -6.93 11.66
CA PRO A 79 -5.93 -8.29 11.72
C PRO A 79 -5.29 -9.13 10.62
N LYS A 80 -5.02 -10.41 10.91
CA LYS A 80 -4.28 -11.33 10.00
C LYS A 80 -4.82 -11.34 8.57
N ARG A 81 -6.15 -11.24 8.39
CA ARG A 81 -6.81 -11.19 7.08
C ARG A 81 -6.48 -9.95 6.24
N LEU A 82 -6.28 -8.79 6.87
CA LEU A 82 -6.00 -7.52 6.16
C LEU A 82 -4.51 -7.26 5.97
N ARG A 83 -3.63 -7.99 6.66
CA ARG A 83 -2.18 -7.82 6.56
C ARG A 83 -1.66 -7.96 5.13
N TRP A 84 -2.23 -8.89 4.36
CA TRP A 84 -1.87 -9.09 2.96
C TRP A 84 -2.20 -7.88 2.08
N ILE A 85 -3.31 -7.19 2.36
CA ILE A 85 -3.70 -6.00 1.60
C ILE A 85 -2.89 -4.78 2.06
N THR A 86 -2.55 -4.69 3.34
CA THR A 86 -1.75 -3.55 3.85
C THR A 86 -0.26 -3.64 3.55
N LEU A 87 0.29 -4.85 3.37
CA LEU A 87 1.72 -5.07 3.11
C LEU A 87 2.00 -5.65 1.72
N GLY A 88 1.19 -6.61 1.25
CA GLY A 88 1.40 -7.31 -0.02
C GLY A 88 1.07 -6.45 -1.23
N LEU A 89 -0.01 -5.67 -1.18
CA LEU A 89 -0.39 -4.77 -2.28
C LEU A 89 0.67 -3.71 -2.60
N PRO A 90 1.19 -2.93 -1.63
CA PRO A 90 2.21 -1.93 -1.90
C PRO A 90 3.58 -2.50 -2.30
N LEU A 91 3.79 -3.82 -2.16
CA LEU A 91 4.96 -4.51 -2.71
C LEU A 91 4.86 -4.73 -4.24
N LEU A 92 3.65 -4.75 -4.82
CA LEU A 92 3.48 -4.93 -6.27
C LEU A 92 4.10 -3.78 -7.09
N PRO A 93 3.87 -2.50 -6.76
CA PRO A 93 4.55 -1.38 -7.41
C PRO A 93 6.08 -1.46 -7.28
N MET A 94 6.56 -1.88 -6.11
CA MET A 94 7.99 -2.05 -5.85
C MET A 94 8.62 -3.11 -6.74
N LEU A 95 8.03 -4.30 -6.82
CA LEU A 95 8.47 -5.36 -7.72
C LEU A 95 8.38 -4.91 -9.19
N GLY A 96 7.34 -4.14 -9.54
CA GLY A 96 7.17 -3.57 -10.87
C GLY A 96 8.36 -2.72 -11.31
N ILE A 97 8.97 -1.94 -10.42
CA ILE A 97 10.18 -1.15 -10.74
C ILE A 97 11.37 -2.05 -11.03
N TYR A 98 11.55 -3.12 -10.26
CA TYR A 98 12.65 -4.06 -10.47
C TYR A 98 12.55 -4.80 -11.81
N ILE A 99 11.33 -5.05 -12.29
CA ILE A 99 11.07 -5.77 -13.54
C ILE A 99 10.97 -4.80 -14.73
N ALA A 100 10.58 -3.54 -14.51
CA ALA A 100 10.46 -2.51 -15.54
C ALA A 100 11.67 -2.38 -16.50
N PRO A 101 12.95 -2.40 -16.04
CA PRO A 101 14.09 -2.30 -16.95
C PRO A 101 14.33 -3.55 -17.81
N PHE A 102 13.68 -4.68 -17.53
CA PHE A 102 13.77 -5.90 -18.33
C PHE A 102 12.66 -6.03 -19.39
N LEU A 103 11.69 -5.11 -19.37
CA LEU A 103 10.55 -5.07 -20.29
C LEU A 103 10.71 -4.00 -21.39
N GLY A 104 11.86 -3.30 -21.43
CA GLY A 104 12.19 -2.26 -22.40
C GLY A 104 13.34 -2.67 -23.32
#